data_AF-A0A959LBF7-F1
#
_entry.id   AF-A0A959LBF7-F1
#
_cell.length_a   1.000
_cell.length_b   1.000
_cell.length_c   1.000
_cell.angle_alpha   90.00
_cell.angle_beta   90.00
_cell.angle_gamma   90.00
#
_symmetry.space_group_name_H-M   'P 1'
#
loop_
_entity.id
_entity.type
_entity.pdbx_description
1 polymer ?
#
loop_
_entity_poly.entity_id
_entity_poly.type
_entity_poly.pdbx_seq_one_letter_code
_entity_poly.pdbx_strand_id
1 'polypeptide(L)'
;QFFKTLTYGKSNGEYDTRELDTAIERAKMAATLFFAVPGPKMFWMFGELGYDVSIDNPCRVCEKPIRWQYYQQEGRKSLYDHYSNLIKIRQDHAIFNTADFTIAGNGLIKTVQLMSNTENVLVIGNMDVAVQEVTLNFPHNGTWYEYYGQYKIEINDENLSIELQPGQYQMYTDTPYLDDYKNGPPSSTIDGVYPNPGFGFVSWKMEDITKIELFDEMGRYIRQSSITENTIDLQDLQSGVYFFNFTNSQNENHWYKYIKL
;
A
#
# COMPACT_ATOMS: atom_id res chain seq x y z
N GLN A 1 -7.44 -0.35 18.48
CA GLN A 1 -6.53 -1.24 17.74
C GLN A 1 -5.17 -0.57 17.60
N PHE A 2 -5.12 0.66 17.06
CA PHE A 2 -3.91 1.45 16.89
C PHE A 2 -3.09 1.69 18.19
N PHE A 3 -3.73 2.13 19.29
CA PHE A 3 -3.07 2.21 20.61
C PHE A 3 -2.35 0.90 21.02
N LYS A 4 -2.98 -0.26 20.78
CA LYS A 4 -2.37 -1.55 21.14
C LYS A 4 -1.17 -1.88 20.26
N THR A 5 -1.20 -1.48 18.98
CA THR A 5 -0.05 -1.62 18.08
C THR A 5 1.13 -0.79 18.60
N LEU A 6 0.91 0.48 18.94
CA LEU A 6 1.96 1.34 19.49
C LEU A 6 2.51 0.87 20.85
N THR A 7 1.66 0.27 21.69
CA THR A 7 2.05 -0.10 23.06
C THR A 7 2.61 -1.52 23.16
N TYR A 8 2.03 -2.46 22.41
CA TYR A 8 2.28 -3.90 22.56
C TYR A 8 2.55 -4.60 21.23
N GLY A 9 2.79 -3.82 20.17
CA GLY A 9 3.11 -4.34 18.84
C GLY A 9 4.35 -5.21 18.84
N LYS A 10 4.41 -6.10 17.84
CA LYS A 10 5.60 -6.91 17.59
C LYS A 10 6.66 -6.08 16.86
N SER A 11 7.91 -6.49 17.00
CA SER A 11 9.01 -6.03 16.16
C SER A 11 9.80 -7.24 15.67
N ASN A 12 10.50 -7.08 14.56
CA ASN A 12 11.40 -8.07 14.01
C ASN A 12 12.51 -7.38 13.20
N GLY A 13 13.76 -7.49 13.67
CA GLY A 13 14.88 -6.75 13.10
C GLY A 13 14.62 -5.24 13.16
N GLU A 14 14.77 -4.58 12.00
CA GLU A 14 14.54 -3.13 11.84
C GLU A 14 13.05 -2.75 11.72
N TYR A 15 12.16 -3.72 11.55
CA TYR A 15 10.73 -3.47 11.45
C TYR A 15 10.06 -3.48 12.83
N ASP A 16 9.67 -2.30 13.33
CA ASP A 16 8.96 -2.16 14.60
C ASP A 16 7.58 -1.55 14.42
N THR A 17 6.55 -2.33 14.77
CA THR A 17 5.15 -1.87 14.67
C THR A 17 4.76 -0.84 15.73
N ARG A 18 5.62 -0.62 16.72
CA ARG A 18 5.41 0.38 17.78
C ARG A 18 5.80 1.79 17.35
N GLU A 19 6.58 1.92 16.27
CA GLU A 19 6.88 3.19 15.64
C GLU A 19 5.65 3.76 14.95
N LEU A 20 5.42 5.08 15.09
CA LEU A 20 4.19 5.72 14.64
C LEU A 20 3.96 5.55 13.14
N ASP A 21 4.98 5.78 12.33
CA ASP A 21 4.88 5.71 10.88
C ASP A 21 4.66 4.28 10.40
N THR A 22 5.37 3.30 10.97
CA THR A 22 5.10 1.87 10.72
C THR A 22 3.67 1.49 11.10
N ALA A 23 3.18 1.95 12.25
CA ALA A 23 1.81 1.69 12.68
C ALA A 23 0.77 2.32 11.74
N ILE A 24 1.03 3.52 11.21
CA ILE A 24 0.18 4.20 10.22
C ILE A 24 0.08 3.37 8.94
N GLU A 25 1.19 2.92 8.38
CA GLU A 25 1.17 2.11 7.15
C GLU A 25 0.44 0.77 7.37
N ARG A 26 0.64 0.14 8.53
CA ARG A 26 -0.12 -1.07 8.89
C ARG A 26 -1.61 -0.80 9.08
N ALA A 27 -1.99 0.39 9.53
CA ALA A 27 -3.38 0.80 9.61
C ALA A 27 -3.97 1.02 8.22
N LYS A 28 -3.22 1.56 7.26
CA LYS A 28 -3.64 1.66 5.85
C LYS A 28 -3.85 0.28 5.24
N MET A 29 -2.91 -0.65 5.44
CA MET A 29 -3.02 -2.06 5.04
C MET A 29 -4.30 -2.70 5.60
N ALA A 30 -4.53 -2.56 6.91
CA ALA A 30 -5.72 -3.09 7.55
C ALA A 30 -7.02 -2.46 7.02
N ALA A 31 -7.00 -1.16 6.73
CA ALA A 31 -8.13 -0.46 6.13
C ALA A 31 -8.42 -0.96 4.71
N THR A 32 -7.39 -1.15 3.89
CA THR A 32 -7.51 -1.71 2.54
C THR A 32 -8.22 -3.06 2.55
N LEU A 33 -7.79 -3.97 3.41
CA LEU A 33 -8.45 -5.27 3.59
C LEU A 33 -9.88 -5.10 4.14
N PHE A 34 -10.08 -4.23 5.13
CA PHE A 34 -11.37 -4.05 5.81
C PHE A 34 -12.45 -3.47 4.89
N PHE A 35 -12.12 -2.45 4.09
CA PHE A 35 -13.07 -1.78 3.19
C PHE A 35 -13.33 -2.58 1.91
N ALA A 36 -12.41 -3.47 1.51
CA ALA A 36 -12.61 -4.40 0.42
C ALA A 36 -13.71 -5.43 0.72
N VAL A 37 -13.79 -5.95 1.95
CA VAL A 37 -14.83 -6.92 2.32
C VAL A 37 -16.23 -6.31 2.14
N PRO A 38 -17.19 -6.96 1.45
CA PRO A 38 -18.55 -6.43 1.34
C PRO A 38 -19.30 -6.29 2.67
N GLY A 39 -20.36 -5.48 2.68
CA GLY A 39 -21.25 -5.26 3.83
C GLY A 39 -20.94 -4.02 4.68
N PRO A 40 -21.78 -3.75 5.70
CA PRO A 40 -21.68 -2.55 6.53
C PRO A 40 -20.31 -2.44 7.23
N LYS A 41 -19.73 -1.23 7.21
CA LYS A 41 -18.47 -0.91 7.87
C LYS A 41 -18.67 0.10 8.98
N MET A 42 -18.05 -0.17 10.12
CA MET A 42 -17.98 0.74 11.25
C MET A 42 -16.55 0.76 11.75
N PHE A 43 -16.00 1.96 11.89
CA PHE A 43 -14.75 2.20 12.59
C PHE A 43 -15.00 3.24 13.69
N TRP A 44 -14.13 3.23 14.70
CA TRP A 44 -14.30 4.10 15.84
C TRP A 44 -13.78 5.51 15.55
N MET A 45 -14.34 6.53 16.22
CA MET A 45 -13.93 7.92 16.03
C MET A 45 -12.41 8.10 16.11
N PHE A 46 -11.87 8.95 15.21
CA PHE A 46 -10.44 9.18 15.04
C PHE A 46 -9.63 7.94 14.64
N GLY A 47 -10.26 6.80 14.37
CA GLY A 47 -9.60 5.59 13.89
C GLY A 47 -8.88 5.83 12.56
N GLU A 48 -9.49 6.63 11.69
CA GLU A 48 -8.96 7.14 10.43
C GLU A 48 -7.75 8.07 10.59
N LEU A 49 -7.46 8.53 11.82
CA LEU A 49 -6.29 9.36 12.16
C LEU A 49 -5.33 8.62 13.11
N GLY A 50 -5.50 7.32 13.29
CA GLY A 50 -4.63 6.49 14.12
C GLY A 50 -4.84 6.75 15.62
N TYR A 51 -6.09 6.74 16.11
CA TYR A 51 -6.37 7.03 17.52
C TYR A 51 -5.59 6.13 18.49
N ASP A 52 -4.68 6.74 19.24
CA ASP A 52 -3.69 6.11 20.11
C ASP A 52 -4.00 6.33 21.60
N VAL A 53 -5.21 6.75 21.95
CA VAL A 53 -5.62 6.85 23.35
C VAL A 53 -6.21 5.51 23.79
N SER A 54 -5.78 5.03 24.96
CA SER A 54 -6.31 3.80 25.56
C SER A 54 -7.83 3.86 25.73
N ILE A 55 -8.49 2.71 25.52
CA ILE A 55 -9.90 2.55 25.86
C ILE A 55 -10.17 2.76 27.35
N ASP A 56 -9.18 2.63 28.21
CA ASP A 56 -9.34 2.82 29.66
C ASP A 56 -9.11 4.27 30.09
N ASN A 57 -8.75 5.17 29.17
CA ASN A 57 -8.60 6.60 29.44
C ASN A 57 -9.80 7.41 28.90
N PRO A 58 -10.49 8.23 29.71
CA PRO A 58 -10.43 8.28 31.18
C PRO A 58 -11.18 7.12 31.84
N CYS A 59 -12.11 6.50 31.11
CA CYS A 59 -12.75 5.22 31.45
C CYS A 59 -13.38 4.59 30.20
N ARG A 60 -13.79 3.32 30.24
CA ARG A 60 -14.28 2.56 29.06
C ARG A 60 -15.52 3.13 28.38
N VAL A 61 -16.43 3.73 29.15
CA VAL A 61 -17.72 4.27 28.68
C VAL A 61 -17.76 5.80 28.69
N CYS A 62 -16.66 6.44 29.09
CA CYS A 62 -16.55 7.88 29.16
C CYS A 62 -16.32 8.48 27.78
N GLU A 63 -16.70 9.75 27.63
CA GLU A 63 -16.31 10.58 26.49
C GLU A 63 -14.78 10.54 26.32
N LYS A 64 -14.33 10.25 25.10
CA LYS A 64 -12.90 10.14 24.81
C LYS A 64 -12.31 11.50 24.45
N PRO A 65 -11.03 11.75 24.78
CA PRO A 65 -10.35 12.98 24.39
C PRO A 65 -10.42 13.21 22.88
N ILE A 66 -10.86 14.40 22.50
CA ILE A 66 -10.88 14.85 21.11
C ILE A 66 -9.43 15.10 20.65
N ARG A 67 -9.10 14.70 19.41
CA ARG A 67 -7.73 14.78 18.86
C ARG A 67 -7.66 15.50 17.51
N TRP A 68 -8.28 16.67 17.39
CA TRP A 68 -8.26 17.45 16.14
C TRP A 68 -6.85 17.83 15.68
N GLN A 69 -5.88 17.95 16.60
CA GLN A 69 -4.48 18.19 16.24
C GLN A 69 -3.85 17.07 15.38
N TYR A 70 -4.47 15.88 15.30
CA TYR A 70 -3.95 14.80 14.44
C TYR A 70 -4.00 15.15 12.95
N TYR A 71 -4.89 16.06 12.53
CA TYR A 71 -4.91 16.56 11.15
C TYR A 71 -3.66 17.34 10.76
N GLN A 72 -2.91 17.85 11.74
CA GLN A 72 -1.67 18.61 11.51
C GLN A 72 -0.44 17.69 11.41
N GLN A 73 -0.60 16.39 11.66
CA GLN A 73 0.47 15.40 11.54
C GLN A 73 0.34 14.71 10.18
N GLU A 74 1.32 14.92 9.31
CA GLU A 74 1.27 14.45 7.92
C GLU A 74 0.97 12.96 7.79
N GLY A 75 1.67 12.11 8.55
CA GLY A 75 1.43 10.66 8.56
C GLY A 75 -0.02 10.32 8.89
N ARG A 76 -0.60 10.94 9.93
CA ARG A 76 -1.99 10.70 10.33
C ARG A 76 -2.98 11.24 9.30
N LYS A 77 -2.70 12.42 8.74
CA LYS A 77 -3.49 12.99 7.64
C LYS A 77 -3.51 12.05 6.44
N SER A 78 -2.38 11.42 6.12
CA SER A 78 -2.28 10.44 5.04
C SER A 78 -3.13 9.18 5.31
N LEU A 79 -3.27 8.75 6.56
CA LEU A 79 -4.19 7.67 6.94
C LEU A 79 -5.64 8.07 6.71
N TYR A 80 -6.00 9.30 7.08
CA TYR A 80 -7.34 9.84 6.86
C TYR A 80 -7.67 9.89 5.36
N ASP A 81 -6.71 10.34 4.54
CA ASP A 81 -6.92 10.42 3.10
C ASP A 81 -6.99 9.03 2.46
N HIS A 82 -6.25 8.05 2.99
CA HIS A 82 -6.36 6.64 2.59
C HIS A 82 -7.76 6.07 2.88
N TYR A 83 -8.28 6.29 4.10
CA TYR A 83 -9.65 5.89 4.46
C TYR A 83 -10.67 6.57 3.55
N SER A 84 -10.50 7.88 3.28
CA SER A 84 -11.41 8.65 2.44
C SER A 84 -11.47 8.10 1.01
N ASN A 85 -10.31 7.76 0.42
CA ASN A 85 -10.25 7.17 -0.91
C ASN A 85 -10.90 5.78 -0.95
N LEU A 86 -10.62 4.92 0.05
CA LEU A 86 -11.25 3.60 0.15
C LEU A 86 -12.78 3.67 0.30
N ILE A 87 -13.27 4.66 1.05
CA ILE A 87 -14.71 4.90 1.18
C ILE A 87 -15.29 5.41 -0.14
N LYS A 88 -14.59 6.31 -0.84
CA LYS A 88 -14.99 6.82 -2.16
C LYS A 88 -15.13 5.68 -3.17
N ILE A 89 -14.10 4.86 -3.37
CA ILE A 89 -14.17 3.74 -4.33
C ILE A 89 -15.29 2.75 -3.98
N ARG A 90 -15.56 2.54 -2.68
CA ARG A 90 -16.66 1.69 -2.23
C ARG A 90 -18.04 2.26 -2.55
N GLN A 91 -18.17 3.58 -2.62
CA GLN A 91 -19.40 4.27 -3.02
C GLN A 91 -19.56 4.30 -4.55
N ASP A 92 -18.46 4.52 -5.26
CA ASP A 92 -18.45 4.72 -6.71
C ASP A 92 -18.54 3.38 -7.47
N HIS A 93 -17.97 2.30 -6.93
CA HIS A 93 -17.88 1.01 -7.61
C HIS A 93 -18.72 -0.07 -6.92
N ALA A 94 -19.71 -0.60 -7.64
CA ALA A 94 -20.69 -1.55 -7.09
C ALA A 94 -20.06 -2.89 -6.65
N ILE A 95 -18.91 -3.27 -7.22
CA ILE A 95 -18.18 -4.50 -6.88
C ILE A 95 -17.86 -4.61 -5.38
N PHE A 96 -17.63 -3.49 -4.68
CA PHE A 96 -17.38 -3.49 -3.22
C PHE A 96 -18.61 -3.87 -2.37
N ASN A 97 -19.77 -4.05 -3.00
CA ASN A 97 -21.01 -4.55 -2.40
C ASN A 97 -21.46 -5.89 -3.02
N THR A 98 -20.61 -6.57 -3.78
CA THR A 98 -20.91 -7.87 -4.39
C THR A 98 -21.26 -8.93 -3.34
N ALA A 99 -22.12 -9.88 -3.73
CA ALA A 99 -22.39 -11.08 -2.95
C ALA A 99 -21.38 -12.20 -3.24
N ASP A 100 -20.66 -12.12 -4.36
CA ASP A 100 -19.65 -13.09 -4.76
C ASP A 100 -18.25 -12.57 -4.37
N PHE A 101 -17.82 -12.96 -3.18
CA PHE A 101 -16.52 -12.59 -2.66
C PHE A 101 -15.90 -13.71 -1.85
N THR A 102 -14.56 -13.75 -1.85
CA THR A 102 -13.78 -14.69 -1.06
C THR A 102 -12.86 -13.91 -0.13
N ILE A 103 -12.81 -14.32 1.15
CA ILE A 103 -11.77 -13.89 2.09
C ILE A 103 -10.93 -15.11 2.39
N ALA A 104 -9.67 -15.06 1.99
CA ALA A 104 -8.73 -16.16 2.19
C ALA A 104 -7.44 -15.65 2.85
N GLY A 105 -6.52 -16.57 3.09
CA GLY A 105 -5.23 -16.24 3.66
C GLY A 105 -4.57 -17.43 4.33
N ASN A 106 -3.24 -17.43 4.30
CA ASN A 106 -2.41 -18.36 5.05
C ASN A 106 -1.74 -17.62 6.21
N GLY A 107 -2.03 -18.01 7.45
CA GLY A 107 -1.48 -17.34 8.64
C GLY A 107 -1.81 -15.85 8.69
N LEU A 108 -0.77 -15.01 8.63
CA LEU A 108 -0.87 -13.54 8.68
C LEU A 108 -0.94 -12.88 7.31
N ILE A 109 -0.96 -13.65 6.23
CA ILE A 109 -1.33 -13.16 4.90
C ILE A 109 -2.85 -13.19 4.78
N LYS A 110 -3.43 -12.09 4.28
CA LYS A 110 -4.86 -11.97 4.01
C LYS A 110 -5.11 -11.54 2.58
N THR A 111 -6.08 -12.18 1.94
CA THR A 111 -6.54 -11.85 0.61
C THR A 111 -8.06 -11.65 0.60
N VAL A 112 -8.52 -10.71 -0.22
CA VAL A 112 -9.94 -10.48 -0.50
C VAL A 112 -10.10 -10.44 -2.01
N GLN A 113 -10.96 -11.30 -2.54
CA GLN A 113 -11.37 -11.28 -3.94
C GLN A 113 -12.83 -10.88 -4.02
N LEU A 114 -13.14 -9.94 -4.89
CA LEU A 114 -14.50 -9.50 -5.21
C LEU A 114 -14.75 -9.84 -6.67
N MET A 115 -15.84 -10.55 -6.93
CA MET A 115 -16.16 -11.09 -8.24
C MET A 115 -17.48 -10.56 -8.76
N SER A 116 -17.54 -10.29 -10.06
CA SER A 116 -18.77 -10.05 -10.79
C SER A 116 -18.60 -10.36 -12.29
N ASN A 117 -19.68 -10.21 -13.06
CA ASN A 117 -19.62 -10.42 -14.51
C ASN A 117 -18.92 -9.27 -15.27
N THR A 118 -18.67 -8.13 -14.62
CA THR A 118 -18.17 -6.90 -15.28
C THR A 118 -16.89 -6.36 -14.69
N GLU A 119 -16.57 -6.75 -13.45
CA GLU A 119 -15.52 -6.15 -12.65
C GLU A 119 -15.08 -7.11 -11.56
N ASN A 120 -13.77 -7.20 -11.34
CA ASN A 120 -13.12 -8.04 -10.36
C ASN A 120 -12.04 -7.25 -9.63
N VAL A 121 -11.91 -7.51 -8.33
CA VAL A 121 -10.92 -6.87 -7.46
C VAL A 121 -10.17 -7.94 -6.67
N LEU A 122 -8.85 -7.84 -6.66
CA LEU A 122 -7.97 -8.66 -5.82
C LEU A 122 -7.21 -7.76 -4.86
N VAL A 123 -7.36 -8.01 -3.56
CA VAL A 123 -6.65 -7.30 -2.50
C VAL A 123 -5.81 -8.29 -1.72
N ILE A 124 -4.59 -7.89 -1.38
CA ILE A 124 -3.68 -8.66 -0.55
C ILE A 124 -3.01 -7.77 0.50
N GLY A 125 -2.71 -8.33 1.68
CA GLY A 125 -1.85 -7.69 2.66
C GLY A 125 -1.04 -8.68 3.50
N ASN A 126 0.23 -8.36 3.73
CA ASN A 126 1.11 -9.07 4.66
C ASN A 126 1.00 -8.48 6.06
N MET A 127 0.17 -9.10 6.91
CA MET A 127 0.02 -8.66 8.30
C MET A 127 1.12 -9.19 9.24
N ASP A 128 2.13 -9.90 8.75
CA ASP A 128 3.27 -10.32 9.56
C ASP A 128 4.24 -9.15 9.83
N VAL A 129 5.22 -9.40 10.69
CA VAL A 129 6.43 -8.58 10.89
C VAL A 129 7.63 -9.17 10.14
N ALA A 130 7.40 -10.19 9.31
CA ALA A 130 8.40 -10.85 8.48
C ALA A 130 8.01 -10.79 7.00
N VAL A 131 9.01 -10.87 6.13
CA VAL A 131 8.84 -11.05 4.69
C VAL A 131 8.11 -12.36 4.43
N GLN A 132 7.20 -12.39 3.46
CA GLN A 132 6.44 -13.58 3.09
C GLN A 132 6.39 -13.73 1.58
N GLU A 133 6.64 -14.94 1.09
CA GLU A 133 6.31 -15.33 -0.27
C GLU A 133 4.81 -15.65 -0.34
N VAL A 134 4.12 -15.05 -1.30
CA VAL A 134 2.68 -15.24 -1.50
C VAL A 134 2.36 -15.47 -2.96
N THR A 135 1.48 -16.43 -3.22
CA THR A 135 0.86 -16.61 -4.52
C THR A 135 -0.41 -15.77 -4.62
N LEU A 136 -0.41 -14.81 -5.53
CA LEU A 136 -1.60 -14.10 -5.99
C LEU A 136 -2.38 -15.00 -6.94
N ASN A 137 -3.63 -15.27 -6.59
CA ASN A 137 -4.56 -15.97 -7.47
C ASN A 137 -5.42 -14.92 -8.19
N PHE A 138 -5.07 -14.56 -9.42
CA PHE A 138 -5.88 -13.69 -10.24
C PHE A 138 -7.10 -14.46 -10.77
N PRO A 139 -8.31 -13.88 -10.72
CA PRO A 139 -9.51 -14.53 -11.22
C PRO A 139 -9.52 -14.84 -12.72
N HIS A 140 -8.70 -14.12 -13.49
CA HIS A 140 -8.51 -14.35 -14.92
C HIS A 140 -7.18 -13.74 -15.39
N ASN A 141 -6.65 -14.29 -16.47
CA ASN A 141 -5.60 -13.64 -17.26
C ASN A 141 -6.08 -12.37 -17.97
N GLY A 142 -5.15 -11.50 -18.33
CA GLY A 142 -5.39 -10.29 -19.11
C GLY A 142 -4.95 -9.02 -18.39
N THR A 143 -5.57 -7.90 -18.79
CA THR A 143 -5.24 -6.58 -18.27
C THR A 143 -5.82 -6.37 -16.87
N TRP A 144 -4.97 -5.92 -15.96
CA TRP A 144 -5.30 -5.45 -14.61
C TRP A 144 -4.68 -4.07 -14.37
N TYR A 145 -5.09 -3.41 -13.30
CA TYR A 145 -4.60 -2.11 -12.87
C TYR A 145 -4.24 -2.19 -11.39
N GLU A 146 -3.04 -1.75 -11.03
CA GLU A 146 -2.66 -1.62 -9.62
C GLU A 146 -3.17 -0.26 -9.10
N TYR A 147 -4.07 -0.30 -8.12
CA TYR A 147 -4.87 0.84 -7.69
C TYR A 147 -4.04 1.96 -7.05
N TYR A 148 -2.93 1.65 -6.39
CA TYR A 148 -2.18 2.63 -5.62
C TYR A 148 -1.09 3.33 -6.43
N GLY A 149 -0.43 2.57 -7.30
CA GLY A 149 0.57 3.04 -8.26
C GLY A 149 -0.09 3.60 -9.52
N GLN A 150 -1.38 3.34 -9.74
CA GLN A 150 -2.17 3.90 -10.84
C GLN A 150 -1.63 3.53 -12.22
N TYR A 151 -1.21 2.27 -12.38
CA TYR A 151 -0.62 1.78 -13.62
C TYR A 151 -1.23 0.44 -14.06
N LYS A 152 -1.09 0.15 -15.36
CA LYS A 152 -1.60 -1.07 -15.99
C LYS A 152 -0.59 -2.21 -15.89
N ILE A 153 -1.08 -3.43 -15.65
CA ILE A 153 -0.32 -4.68 -15.69
C ILE A 153 -1.00 -5.69 -16.61
N GLU A 154 -0.21 -6.60 -17.18
CA GLU A 154 -0.73 -7.72 -17.96
C GLU A 154 -0.41 -9.03 -17.23
N ILE A 155 -1.45 -9.75 -16.83
CA ILE A 155 -1.35 -11.02 -16.10
C ILE A 155 -1.49 -12.17 -17.11
N ASN A 156 -0.42 -12.96 -17.23
CA ASN A 156 -0.35 -14.12 -18.11
C ASN A 156 -0.39 -15.46 -17.36
N ASP A 157 -0.15 -15.42 -16.05
CA ASP A 157 -0.30 -16.55 -15.13
C ASP A 157 -1.21 -16.13 -13.99
N GLU A 158 -2.32 -16.83 -13.83
CA GLU A 158 -3.30 -16.59 -12.77
C GLU A 158 -2.71 -16.88 -11.39
N ASN A 159 -1.59 -17.62 -11.28
CA ASN A 159 -0.93 -17.96 -10.02
C ASN A 159 0.44 -17.30 -9.91
N LEU A 160 0.46 -15.98 -9.73
CA LEU A 160 1.71 -15.23 -9.66
C LEU A 160 2.29 -15.25 -8.25
N SER A 161 3.53 -15.73 -8.11
CA SER A 161 4.24 -15.66 -6.83
C SER A 161 5.01 -14.35 -6.68
N ILE A 162 4.80 -13.66 -5.57
CA ILE A 162 5.45 -12.40 -5.20
C ILE A 162 6.00 -12.47 -3.78
N GLU A 163 6.99 -11.63 -3.48
CA GLU A 163 7.47 -11.39 -2.12
C GLU A 163 6.80 -10.12 -1.57
N LEU A 164 6.18 -10.20 -0.38
CA LEU A 164 5.64 -9.04 0.33
C LEU A 164 6.43 -8.76 1.60
N GLN A 165 6.92 -7.52 1.73
CA GLN A 165 7.55 -7.01 2.94
C GLN A 165 6.51 -6.88 4.08
N PRO A 166 6.96 -6.81 5.36
CA PRO A 166 6.06 -6.62 6.49
C PRO A 166 5.15 -5.40 6.35
N GLY A 167 3.84 -5.60 6.44
CA GLY A 167 2.86 -4.53 6.33
C GLY A 167 2.56 -4.04 4.90
N GLN A 168 3.20 -4.61 3.86
CA GLN A 168 2.86 -4.30 2.47
C GLN A 168 1.50 -4.86 2.08
N TYR A 169 0.85 -4.14 1.15
CA TYR A 169 -0.43 -4.51 0.55
C TYR A 169 -0.50 -3.99 -0.87
N GLN A 170 -1.35 -4.63 -1.66
CA GLN A 170 -1.64 -4.25 -3.04
C GLN A 170 -3.14 -4.43 -3.30
N MET A 171 -3.65 -3.65 -4.24
CA MET A 171 -5.02 -3.79 -4.75
C MET A 171 -4.97 -3.77 -6.28
N TYR A 172 -5.52 -4.79 -6.89
CA TYR A 172 -5.65 -4.94 -8.32
C TYR A 172 -7.11 -4.91 -8.73
N THR A 173 -7.40 -4.21 -9.82
CA THR A 173 -8.73 -4.10 -10.42
C THR A 173 -8.63 -4.43 -11.91
N ASP A 174 -9.57 -5.17 -12.49
CA ASP A 174 -9.60 -5.46 -13.93
C ASP A 174 -10.25 -4.32 -14.74
N THR A 175 -10.90 -3.39 -14.05
CA THR A 175 -11.38 -2.10 -14.56
C THR A 175 -10.47 -0.96 -14.09
N PRO A 176 -10.27 0.09 -14.90
CA PRO A 176 -9.39 1.19 -14.54
C PRO A 176 -10.07 2.16 -13.55
N TYR A 177 -9.52 2.25 -12.33
CA TYR A 177 -9.86 3.30 -11.34
C TYR A 177 -8.84 4.44 -11.36
N LEU A 178 -8.43 4.82 -12.57
CA LEU A 178 -7.44 5.89 -12.76
C LEU A 178 -8.03 7.22 -12.26
N ASP A 179 -7.22 8.01 -11.57
CA ASP A 179 -7.54 9.28 -10.89
C ASP A 179 -8.36 9.20 -9.59
N ASP A 180 -8.76 7.99 -9.16
CA ASP A 180 -9.48 7.83 -7.89
C ASP A 180 -8.58 7.92 -6.66
N TYR A 181 -7.27 7.66 -6.82
CA TYR A 181 -6.30 7.68 -5.73
C TYR A 181 -5.37 8.90 -5.81
N LYS A 182 -5.68 9.95 -5.03
CA LYS A 182 -5.01 11.26 -5.12
C LYS A 182 -3.79 11.45 -4.21
N ASN A 183 -3.44 10.48 -3.38
CA ASN A 183 -2.48 10.68 -2.28
C ASN A 183 -1.04 10.27 -2.62
N GLY A 184 -0.80 9.83 -3.85
CA GLY A 184 0.42 9.11 -4.22
C GLY A 184 0.49 7.74 -3.52
N PRO A 185 1.36 6.84 -3.99
CA PRO A 185 1.43 5.48 -3.48
C PRO A 185 1.54 5.40 -1.95
N PRO A 186 1.07 4.31 -1.30
CA PRO A 186 1.34 4.01 0.09
C PRO A 186 2.79 4.28 0.42
N SER A 187 3.01 5.03 1.48
CA SER A 187 4.35 5.41 1.92
C SER A 187 4.92 4.23 2.69
N SER A 188 5.11 3.09 2.04
CA SER A 188 5.71 1.92 2.67
C SER A 188 7.10 2.32 3.15
N THR A 189 7.18 2.58 4.45
CA THR A 189 8.40 2.92 5.17
C THR A 189 9.45 1.84 4.88
N ILE A 190 10.66 2.31 4.54
CA ILE A 190 11.94 1.64 4.20
C ILE A 190 12.39 1.87 2.74
N ASP A 191 11.54 1.76 1.71
CA ASP A 191 12.03 1.67 0.31
C ASP A 191 11.67 2.83 -0.64
N GLY A 192 10.93 3.87 -0.22
CA GLY A 192 10.72 5.11 -0.99
C GLY A 192 10.07 5.02 -2.38
N VAL A 193 9.91 3.81 -2.92
CA VAL A 193 9.40 3.46 -4.24
C VAL A 193 8.31 2.40 -4.12
N TYR A 194 7.27 2.52 -4.95
CA TYR A 194 6.10 1.67 -4.90
C TYR A 194 5.55 1.40 -6.31
N PRO A 195 4.98 0.21 -6.55
CA PRO A 195 5.06 -0.95 -5.68
C PRO A 195 6.42 -1.61 -5.82
N ASN A 196 6.82 -2.31 -4.77
CA ASN A 196 8.04 -3.11 -4.78
C ASN A 196 7.75 -4.44 -4.06
N PRO A 197 7.76 -5.60 -4.75
CA PRO A 197 7.98 -5.80 -6.19
C PRO A 197 6.90 -5.16 -7.10
N GLY A 198 7.23 -4.92 -8.37
CA GLY A 198 6.33 -4.31 -9.36
C GLY A 198 6.54 -4.81 -10.79
N PHE A 199 5.65 -4.42 -11.70
CA PHE A 199 5.60 -4.94 -13.10
C PHE A 199 6.20 -4.00 -14.14
N GLY A 200 7.04 -3.07 -13.69
CA GLY A 200 7.70 -2.11 -14.56
C GLY A 200 7.10 -0.72 -14.52
N PHE A 201 6.36 -0.37 -13.48
CA PHE A 201 6.08 1.02 -13.15
C PHE A 201 6.40 1.26 -11.69
N VAL A 202 7.01 2.40 -11.43
CA VAL A 202 7.43 2.79 -10.10
C VAL A 202 6.98 4.21 -9.83
N SER A 203 6.18 4.36 -8.80
CA SER A 203 5.77 5.64 -8.24
C SER A 203 6.56 5.90 -6.96
N TRP A 204 6.79 7.16 -6.62
CA TRP A 204 7.46 7.53 -5.38
C TRP A 204 6.76 8.70 -4.71
N LYS A 205 7.04 8.89 -3.42
CA LYS A 205 6.56 10.04 -2.66
C LYS A 205 7.72 10.67 -1.90
N MET A 206 8.43 11.55 -2.59
CA MET A 206 9.52 12.37 -2.07
C MET A 206 9.41 13.75 -2.71
N GLU A 207 9.60 14.79 -1.90
CA GLU A 207 9.61 16.17 -2.37
C GLU A 207 11.03 16.57 -2.83
N ASP A 208 11.12 17.62 -3.64
CA ASP A 208 12.38 18.26 -4.04
C ASP A 208 13.41 17.36 -4.75
N ILE A 209 12.97 16.32 -5.47
CA ILE A 209 13.86 15.49 -6.27
C ILE A 209 14.36 16.28 -7.49
N THR A 210 15.67 16.28 -7.69
CA THR A 210 16.33 16.92 -8.83
C THR A 210 16.86 15.91 -9.84
N LYS A 211 17.11 14.66 -9.41
CA LYS A 211 17.68 13.62 -10.26
C LYS A 211 17.23 12.23 -9.81
N ILE A 212 16.96 11.35 -10.78
CA ILE A 212 16.70 9.93 -10.54
C ILE A 212 17.57 9.11 -11.50
N GLU A 213 18.44 8.28 -10.96
CA GLU A 213 19.30 7.37 -11.73
C GLU A 213 18.96 5.92 -11.45
N LEU A 214 19.02 5.11 -12.49
CA LEU A 214 18.72 3.68 -12.44
C LEU A 214 19.97 2.86 -12.70
N PHE A 215 20.18 1.85 -11.85
CA PHE A 215 21.30 0.91 -11.93
C PHE A 215 20.79 -0.54 -11.93
N ASP A 216 21.55 -1.43 -12.55
CA ASP A 216 21.29 -2.87 -12.45
C ASP A 216 21.89 -3.50 -11.18
N GLU A 217 21.64 -4.79 -10.98
CA GLU A 217 22.16 -5.59 -9.87
C GLU A 217 23.70 -5.65 -9.76
N MET A 218 24.41 -5.32 -10.85
CA MET A 218 25.87 -5.25 -10.89
C MET A 218 26.39 -3.83 -10.61
N GLY A 219 25.50 -2.87 -10.35
CA GLY A 219 25.84 -1.45 -10.15
C GLY A 219 26.15 -0.70 -11.44
N ARG A 220 25.83 -1.25 -12.62
CA ARG A 220 26.00 -0.54 -13.90
C ARG A 220 24.88 0.47 -14.08
N TYR A 221 25.26 1.69 -14.45
CA TYR A 221 24.32 2.74 -14.80
C TYR A 221 23.53 2.37 -16.06
N ILE A 222 22.20 2.41 -15.98
CA ILE A 222 21.29 2.14 -17.09
C ILE A 222 20.87 3.46 -17.73
N ARG A 223 20.17 4.31 -16.97
CA ARG A 223 19.66 5.61 -17.44
C ARG A 223 19.32 6.55 -16.30
N GLN A 224 19.17 7.82 -16.65
CA GLN A 224 18.49 8.82 -15.84
C GLN A 224 17.02 8.85 -16.26
N SER A 225 16.11 8.87 -15.30
CA SER A 225 14.67 8.94 -15.56
C SER A 225 14.19 10.39 -15.52
N SER A 226 13.22 10.72 -16.38
CA SER A 226 12.54 12.00 -16.36
C SER A 226 11.63 12.10 -15.14
N ILE A 227 11.69 13.25 -14.45
CA ILE A 227 10.84 13.57 -13.30
C ILE A 227 9.55 14.18 -13.86
N THR A 228 8.68 13.34 -14.40
CA THR A 228 7.36 13.74 -14.90
C THR A 228 6.33 12.85 -14.23
N GLU A 229 5.33 13.46 -13.60
CA GLU A 229 4.13 12.77 -13.07
C GLU A 229 4.37 11.78 -11.92
N ASN A 230 5.51 11.87 -11.20
CA ASN A 230 5.85 10.99 -10.08
C ASN A 230 5.81 9.49 -10.41
N THR A 231 6.00 9.12 -11.68
CA THR A 231 6.05 7.74 -12.15
C THR A 231 7.27 7.50 -13.05
N ILE A 232 7.83 6.29 -12.99
CA ILE A 232 8.90 5.82 -13.85
C ILE A 232 8.40 4.58 -14.58
N ASP A 233 8.36 4.67 -15.89
CA ASP A 233 8.16 3.50 -16.76
C ASP A 233 9.48 2.72 -16.88
N LEU A 234 9.41 1.44 -16.55
CA LEU A 234 10.47 0.46 -16.63
C LEU A 234 10.05 -0.77 -17.47
N GLN A 235 8.93 -0.72 -18.20
CA GLN A 235 8.41 -1.85 -18.97
C GLN A 235 9.42 -2.41 -19.97
N ASP A 236 10.31 -1.56 -20.49
CA ASP A 236 11.36 -1.92 -21.44
C ASP A 236 12.47 -2.82 -20.85
N LEU A 237 12.59 -2.88 -19.52
CA LEU A 237 13.61 -3.68 -18.84
C LEU A 237 13.21 -5.16 -18.72
N GLN A 238 14.16 -6.05 -18.41
CA GLN A 238 13.82 -7.45 -18.10
C GLN A 238 13.44 -7.60 -16.63
N SER A 239 12.80 -8.71 -16.26
CA SER A 239 12.57 -9.06 -14.86
C SER A 239 13.93 -9.20 -14.14
N GLY A 240 14.04 -8.67 -12.93
CA GLY A 240 15.31 -8.61 -12.21
C GLY A 240 15.35 -7.58 -11.08
N VAL A 241 16.50 -7.44 -10.44
CA VAL A 241 16.73 -6.47 -9.36
C VAL A 241 17.37 -5.21 -9.93
N TYR A 242 16.80 -4.06 -9.56
CA TYR A 242 17.26 -2.75 -9.94
C TYR A 242 17.45 -1.86 -8.71
N PHE A 243 18.30 -0.84 -8.84
CA PHE A 243 18.55 0.14 -7.80
C PHE A 243 18.30 1.54 -8.33
N PHE A 244 17.48 2.30 -7.62
CA PHE A 244 17.29 3.71 -7.87
C PHE A 244 18.18 4.54 -6.95
N ASN A 245 18.80 5.57 -7.50
CA ASN A 245 19.42 6.64 -6.73
C ASN A 245 18.64 7.93 -6.97
N PHE A 246 18.01 8.45 -5.92
CA PHE A 246 17.30 9.72 -5.92
C PHE A 246 18.19 10.80 -5.30
N THR A 247 18.38 11.91 -6.02
CA THR A 247 19.10 13.07 -5.51
C THR A 247 18.11 14.20 -5.22
N ASN A 248 18.13 14.73 -3.99
CA ASN A 248 17.27 15.86 -3.59
C ASN A 248 17.92 17.22 -3.93
N SER A 249 17.21 18.32 -3.66
CA SER A 249 17.69 19.70 -3.87
C SER A 249 18.92 20.07 -3.01
N GLN A 250 19.16 19.34 -1.92
CA GLN A 250 20.31 19.48 -1.03
C GLN A 250 21.50 18.61 -1.47
N ASN A 251 21.37 17.90 -2.59
CA ASN A 251 22.38 17.00 -3.16
C ASN A 251 22.65 15.75 -2.29
N GLU A 252 21.66 15.34 -1.48
CA GLU A 252 21.68 14.08 -0.74
C GLU A 252 21.15 12.95 -1.62
N ASN A 253 21.76 11.76 -1.47
CA ASN A 253 21.44 10.58 -2.26
C ASN A 253 20.64 9.57 -1.43
N HIS A 254 19.55 9.08 -2.00
CA HIS A 254 18.69 8.04 -1.41
C HIS A 254 18.62 6.84 -2.35
N TRP A 255 19.03 5.68 -1.84
CA TRP A 255 19.09 4.44 -2.62
C TRP A 255 17.92 3.53 -2.28
N TYR A 256 17.26 3.03 -3.32
CA TYR A 256 16.11 2.14 -3.17
C TYR A 256 16.23 0.93 -4.08
N LYS A 257 15.98 -0.25 -3.53
CA LYS A 257 15.91 -1.50 -4.29
C LYS A 257 14.53 -1.60 -4.93
N TYR A 258 14.47 -2.07 -6.16
CA TYR A 258 13.23 -2.40 -6.86
C TYR A 258 13.34 -3.77 -7.52
N ILE A 259 12.32 -4.60 -7.33
CA ILE A 259 12.24 -5.93 -7.93
C ILE A 259 11.21 -5.86 -9.06
N LYS A 260 11.69 -6.01 -10.31
CA LYS A 260 10.82 -6.11 -11.48
C LYS A 260 10.43 -7.57 -11.70
N LEU A 261 9.12 -7.82 -11.72
CA LEU A 261 8.50 -9.10 -12.07
C LEU A 261 8.42 -9.28 -13.58
#